data_AF-A0A2N6FD02-F1
#
_entry.id   AF-A0A2N6FD02-F1
#
_cell.length_a   1.000
_cell.length_b   1.000
_cell.length_c   1.000
_cell.angle_alpha   90.00
_cell.angle_beta   90.00
_cell.angle_gamma   90.00
#
_symmetry.space_group_name_H-M   'P 1'
#
loop_
_entity.id
_entity.type
_entity.pdbx_description
1 polymer ?
#
loop_
_entity_poly.entity_id
_entity_poly.type
_entity_poly.pdbx_seq_one_letter_code
_entity_poly.pdbx_strand_id
1 'polypeptide(L)' 'MATTEIMTVNMGPQHPSTHGVLQLILELDGEVVKKATPHIGFLHRGVEKLSEYRTY' A
#
# COMPACT_ATOMS: atom_id res chain seq x y z
N MET A 1 3.92 28.96 -3.55
CA MET A 1 2.82 28.02 -3.89
C MET A 1 1.83 28.07 -2.75
N ALA A 2 0.54 28.26 -3.02
CA ALA A 2 -0.48 28.24 -1.97
C ALA A 2 -0.59 26.81 -1.41
N THR A 3 -0.51 26.65 -0.09
CA THR A 3 -0.76 25.38 0.60
C THR A 3 -2.27 25.16 0.70
N THR A 4 -2.73 23.99 0.26
CA THR A 4 -4.14 23.57 0.35
C THR A 4 -4.36 22.69 1.58
N GLU A 5 -5.62 22.38 1.89
CA GLU A 5 -5.94 21.46 2.98
C GLU A 5 -5.42 20.05 2.67
N ILE A 6 -4.80 19.40 3.66
CA ILE A 6 -4.28 18.05 3.49
C ILE A 6 -5.44 17.06 3.51
N MET A 7 -5.60 16.33 2.41
CA MET A 7 -6.62 15.28 2.26
C MET A 7 -6.01 13.89 2.45
N THR A 8 -6.72 13.01 3.13
CA THR A 8 -6.36 11.60 3.21
C THR A 8 -7.20 10.77 2.24
N VAL A 9 -6.56 10.06 1.32
CA VAL A 9 -7.21 9.23 0.30
C VAL A 9 -6.75 7.78 0.44
N ASN A 10 -7.70 6.86 0.48
CA ASN A 10 -7.42 5.42 0.48
C ASN A 10 -7.43 4.89 -0.97
N MET A 11 -6.27 4.46 -1.47
CA MET A 11 -6.10 3.90 -2.81
C MET A 11 -5.82 2.40 -2.72
N GLY A 12 -6.74 1.57 -3.19
CA GLY A 12 -6.68 0.10 -3.07
C GLY A 12 -7.63 -0.46 -2.00
N PRO A 13 -7.54 -1.75 -1.64
CA PRO A 13 -6.56 -2.76 -2.07
C PRO A 13 -6.85 -3.39 -3.46
N GLN A 14 -8.02 -3.13 -4.04
CA GLN A 14 -8.51 -3.77 -5.26
C GLN A 14 -8.48 -2.87 -6.50
N HIS A 15 -7.69 -1.79 -6.44
CA HIS A 15 -7.64 -0.81 -7.52
C HIS A 15 -6.94 -1.42 -8.76
N PRO A 16 -7.46 -1.26 -9.99
CA PRO A 16 -6.87 -1.88 -11.19
C PRO A 16 -5.39 -1.51 -11.43
N SER A 17 -4.97 -0.32 -11.00
CA SER A 17 -3.58 0.14 -11.13
C SER A 17 -2.62 -0.45 -10.10
N THR A 18 -3.08 -1.21 -9.11
CA THR A 18 -2.18 -1.95 -8.20
C THR A 18 -1.90 -3.32 -8.79
N HIS A 19 -0.68 -3.54 -9.31
CA HIS A 19 -0.23 -4.86 -9.76
C HIS A 19 -0.13 -5.81 -8.56
N GLY A 20 -1.18 -6.59 -8.32
CA GLY A 20 -1.32 -7.43 -7.13
C GLY A 20 -2.31 -6.83 -6.13
N VAL A 21 -2.08 -7.05 -4.83
CA VAL A 21 -2.94 -6.50 -3.76
C VAL A 21 -2.12 -5.52 -2.93
N LEU A 22 -2.36 -4.22 -3.15
CA LEU A 22 -1.68 -3.14 -2.47
C LEU A 22 -2.69 -2.07 -2.05
N GLN A 23 -2.62 -1.66 -0.79
CA GLN A 23 -3.37 -0.51 -0.29
C GLN A 23 -2.38 0.61 0.06
N LEU A 24 -2.67 1.83 -0.39
CA LEU A 24 -1.92 3.03 -0.08
C LEU A 24 -2.85 4.04 0.60
N ILE A 25 -2.46 4.49 1.79
CA ILE A 25 -3.06 5.66 2.43
C ILE A 25 -2.23 6.88 2.01
N LEU A 26 -2.81 7.72 1.17
CA LEU A 26 -2.17 8.89 0.58
C LEU A 26 -2.58 10.15 1.35
N GLU A 27 -1.60 10.99 1.66
CA GLU A 27 -1.81 12.36 2.14
C GLU A 27 -1.48 13.31 1.00
N LEU A 28 -2.48 14.06 0.53
CA LEU A 28 -2.41 14.92 -0.65
C LEU A 28 -2.58 16.40 -0.25
N ASP A 29 -1.75 17.27 -0.83
CA ASP A 29 -1.91 18.72 -0.83
C ASP A 29 -2.25 19.12 -2.28
N GLY A 30 -3.54 19.15 -2.59
CA GLY A 30 -4.05 19.27 -3.95
C GLY A 30 -3.63 18.07 -4.81
N GLU A 31 -2.88 18.32 -5.88
CA GLU A 31 -2.37 17.29 -6.80
C GLU A 31 -1.00 16.73 -6.37
N VAL A 32 -0.42 17.26 -5.29
CA VAL A 32 0.91 16.87 -4.81
C VAL A 32 0.79 15.83 -3.70
N VAL A 33 1.43 14.68 -3.88
CA VAL A 33 1.56 13.67 -2.81
C VAL A 33 2.57 14.16 -1.78
N LYS A 34 2.14 14.32 -0.52
CA LYS A 34 3.03 14.65 0.60
C LYS A 34 3.55 13.40 1.29
N LYS A 35 2.70 12.38 1.42
CA LYS A 35 3.05 11.11 2.03
C LYS A 35 2.24 9.98 1.43
N ALA A 36 2.86 8.81 1.32
CA ALA A 36 2.20 7.58 0.92
C ALA A 36 2.57 6.49 1.93
N THR A 37 1.59 5.98 2.66
CA THR A 37 1.77 4.92 3.64
C THR A 37 1.28 3.60 3.04
N PRO A 38 2.17 2.66 2.69
CA PRO A 38 1.76 1.38 2.14
C PRO A 38 1.27 0.44 3.26
N HIS A 39 0.05 -0.05 3.10
CA HIS A 39 -0.49 -1.15 3.89
C HIS A 39 -0.21 -2.43 3.10
N ILE A 40 0.73 -3.23 3.61
CA ILE A 40 1.21 -4.47 2.98
C ILE A 40 0.78 -5.70 3.78
N GLY A 41 1.03 -6.89 3.24
CA GLY A 41 0.75 -8.16 3.92
C GLY A 41 -0.53 -8.86 3.47
N PHE A 42 -1.32 -8.25 2.57
CA PHE A 42 -2.49 -8.90 1.97
C PHE A 42 -2.19 -10.22 1.25
N LEU A 43 -0.95 -10.36 0.74
CA LEU A 43 -0.45 -11.58 0.11
C LEU A 43 0.63 -12.28 0.97
N HIS A 44 0.69 -11.99 2.28
CA HIS A 44 1.59 -12.73 3.16
C HIS A 44 1.08 -14.17 3.31
N ARG A 45 1.87 -15.14 2.84
CA ARG A 45 1.51 -16.58 2.83
C ARG A 45 2.28 -17.41 3.86
N GLY A 46 3.10 -16.77 4.71
CA GLY A 46 3.93 -17.49 5.67
C GLY A 46 4.93 -18.44 5.01
N VAL A 47 5.47 -18.07 3.85
CA VAL A 47 6.35 -18.95 3.05
C VAL A 47 7.56 -19.41 3.86
N GLU A 48 8.17 -18.51 4.63
CA GLU A 48 9.29 -18.83 5.53
C GLU A 48 8.93 -19.93 6.53
N LYS A 49 7.75 -19.82 7.15
CA LYS A 49 7.24 -20.83 8.09
C LYS A 49 6.94 -22.16 7.41
N LEU A 50 6.39 -22.13 6.20
CA LEU A 50 6.13 -23.34 5.42
C LEU A 50 7.43 -24.06 5.04
N SER A 51 8.48 -23.30 4.73
CA SER A 51 9.78 -23.83 4.37
C SER A 51 10.49 -24.53 5.53
N GLU A 52 10.20 -24.18 6.80
CA GLU A 52 10.73 -24.91 7.97
C GLU A 52 10.36 -26.41 7.96
N TYR A 53 9.27 -26.78 7.29
CA TYR A 53 8.78 -28.16 7.20
C TYR A 53 9.07 -28.83 5.86
N ARG A 54 9.90 -28.24 5.00
CA ARG A 54 10.27 -28.81 3.68
C ARG A 54 11.78 -28.99 3.55
N THR A 55 12.16 -30.03 2.82
CA THR A 55 13.56 -30.22 2.40
C THR A 55 13.89 -29.25 1.26
N TYR A 56 15.18 -28.96 1.13
CA TYR A 56 15.73 -28.15 0.03
C TYR A 56 15.57 -28.86 -1.32
#